data_AF-X1G6T5-F1
#
_entry.id   AF-X1G6T5-F1
#
_cell.length_a   1.000
_cell.length_b   1.000
_cell.length_c   1.000
_cell.angle_alpha   90.00
_cell.angle_beta   90.00
_cell.angle_gamma   90.00
#
_symmetry.space_group_name_H-M   'P 1'
#
loop_
_entity.id
_entity.type
_entity.pdbx_description
1 polymer ?
#
loop_
_entity_poly.entity_id
_entity_poly.type
_entity_poly.pdbx_seq_one_letter_code
_entity_poly.pdbx_strand_id
1 'polypeptide(L)'
;MNTVELKYLTTECLFSEVLEHARWAITNFIDVPTNSPSLFKAASATAGYKQNLFIDGFVKWSVRQATPTLDQYMIQCLGSDYRTNLESTLRNKMREIGIEVTDFTGWPFFKQELWVERDGLASEIAKSRKTRGTYTGDSQCNAEAEAIIICDNGNTVFVSQSSFLNRFSVKNKRMAWKPAAMYQFLTLFSSVPADIDILCQCMSQDFLAGGFDIVDSQAIVNFSSGSIHQSRMNIEKERESYVKVLGEQRVQELEGQFDKTPDEYKPFYSMQFAVYVINEQQRQLEKAQKGLQAATKTQALTAKERQEYLRLTARRDEKIRKQRKKQRKIESQIKKRKR
;
A
#
# COMPACT_ATOMS: atom_id res chain seq x y z
N MET A 1 50.55 0.73 0.61
CA MET A 1 49.30 1.11 1.31
C MET A 1 48.45 -0.15 1.38
N ASN A 2 48.05 -0.60 2.57
CA ASN A 2 47.12 -1.72 2.69
C ASN A 2 45.74 -1.23 2.27
N THR A 3 45.24 -1.72 1.14
CA THR A 3 43.87 -1.47 0.68
C THR A 3 42.91 -2.27 1.55
N VAL A 4 42.02 -1.58 2.26
CA VAL A 4 40.90 -2.23 2.96
C VAL A 4 39.86 -2.57 1.90
N GLU A 5 39.67 -3.86 1.65
CA GLU A 5 38.63 -4.34 0.74
C GLU A 5 37.36 -4.66 1.53
N LEU A 6 36.25 -4.05 1.13
CA LEU A 6 34.93 -4.36 1.67
C LEU A 6 34.22 -5.31 0.72
N LYS A 7 33.72 -6.42 1.27
CA LYS A 7 32.93 -7.41 0.54
C LYS A 7 31.47 -7.29 0.94
N TYR A 8 30.57 -7.23 -0.04
CA TYR A 8 29.13 -7.19 0.17
C TYR A 8 28.57 -8.60 -0.02
N LEU A 9 27.96 -9.12 1.02
CA LEU A 9 27.48 -10.50 1.08
C LEU A 9 26.02 -10.50 1.53
N THR A 10 25.23 -11.44 1.00
CA THR A 10 23.88 -11.73 1.48
C THR A 10 23.68 -13.24 1.61
N THR A 11 22.78 -13.65 2.49
CA THR A 11 22.40 -15.08 2.61
C THR A 11 21.34 -15.46 1.58
N GLU A 12 21.19 -16.76 1.34
CA GLU A 12 20.15 -17.32 0.49
C GLU A 12 18.73 -17.03 1.01
N CYS A 13 18.54 -16.98 2.32
CA CYS A 13 17.24 -16.61 2.91
C CYS A 13 16.87 -15.16 2.61
N LEU A 14 17.80 -14.21 2.76
CA LEU A 14 17.56 -12.80 2.42
C LEU A 14 17.38 -12.62 0.90
N PHE A 15 18.13 -13.36 0.09
CA PHE A 15 17.96 -13.36 -1.36
C PHE A 15 16.56 -13.85 -1.78
N SER A 16 16.07 -14.90 -1.12
CA SER A 16 14.73 -15.46 -1.37
C SER A 16 13.63 -14.42 -1.09
N GLU A 17 13.77 -13.58 -0.07
CA GLU A 17 12.84 -12.48 0.19
C GLU A 17 12.81 -11.47 -0.96
N VAL A 18 13.98 -11.06 -1.48
CA VAL A 18 14.06 -10.16 -2.64
C VAL A 18 13.40 -10.80 -3.87
N LEU A 19 13.62 -12.10 -4.09
CA LEU A 19 13.02 -12.86 -5.17
C LEU A 19 11.49 -12.91 -5.07
N GLU A 20 10.95 -13.13 -3.86
CA GLU A 20 9.51 -13.10 -3.61
C GLU A 20 8.90 -11.72 -3.90
N HIS A 21 9.56 -10.66 -3.46
CA HIS A 21 9.14 -9.28 -3.73
C HIS A 21 9.14 -8.97 -5.24
N ALA A 22 10.18 -9.39 -5.97
CA ALA A 22 10.24 -9.24 -7.42
C ALA A 22 9.12 -10.02 -8.11
N ARG A 23 8.95 -11.29 -7.76
CA ARG A 23 7.92 -12.18 -8.32
C ARG A 23 6.52 -11.61 -8.08
N TRP A 24 6.24 -11.13 -6.87
CA TRP A 24 4.97 -10.50 -6.54
C TRP A 24 4.70 -9.27 -7.43
N ALA A 25 5.68 -8.40 -7.63
CA ALA A 25 5.52 -7.21 -8.47
C ALA A 25 5.21 -7.61 -9.93
N ILE A 26 5.92 -8.61 -10.46
CA ILE A 26 5.72 -9.12 -11.82
C ILE A 26 4.32 -9.72 -11.96
N THR A 27 3.97 -10.68 -11.09
CA THR A 27 2.69 -11.41 -11.19
C THR A 27 1.48 -10.48 -11.09
N ASN A 28 1.56 -9.42 -10.28
CA ASN A 28 0.41 -8.55 -10.03
C ASN A 28 0.33 -7.34 -10.97
N PHE A 29 1.44 -6.87 -11.53
CA PHE A 29 1.48 -5.55 -12.19
C PHE A 29 2.18 -5.50 -13.54
N ILE A 30 2.80 -6.57 -14.05
CA ILE A 30 3.63 -6.46 -15.26
C ILE A 30 2.86 -6.05 -16.52
N ASP A 31 1.65 -6.59 -16.69
CA ASP A 31 0.78 -6.30 -17.83
C ASP A 31 -0.32 -5.28 -17.45
N VAL A 32 -0.20 -4.66 -16.27
CA VAL A 32 -1.15 -3.65 -15.80
C VAL A 32 -0.74 -2.28 -16.38
N PRO A 33 -1.67 -1.54 -17.00
CA PRO A 33 -1.40 -0.20 -17.49
C PRO A 33 -0.86 0.72 -16.39
N THR A 34 0.05 1.63 -16.74
CA THR A 34 0.68 2.54 -15.77
C THR A 34 -0.28 3.50 -15.09
N ASN A 35 -1.37 3.85 -15.78
CA ASN A 35 -2.46 4.65 -15.23
C ASN A 35 -3.45 3.83 -14.39
N SER A 36 -3.17 2.55 -14.11
CA SER A 36 -4.08 1.70 -13.35
C SER A 36 -4.20 2.16 -11.89
N PRO A 37 -5.42 2.31 -11.36
CA PRO A 37 -5.66 2.61 -9.95
C PRO A 37 -5.04 1.60 -8.99
N SER A 38 -4.91 0.33 -9.40
CA SER A 38 -4.29 -0.70 -8.56
C SER A 38 -2.80 -0.46 -8.37
N LEU A 39 -2.10 0.00 -9.42
CA LEU A 39 -0.68 0.32 -9.37
C LEU A 39 -0.42 1.55 -8.49
N PHE A 40 -1.26 2.59 -8.61
CA PHE A 40 -1.19 3.76 -7.73
C PHE A 40 -1.41 3.40 -6.26
N LYS A 41 -2.36 2.50 -5.94
CA LYS A 41 -2.59 2.04 -4.57
C LYS A 41 -1.38 1.29 -4.00
N ALA A 42 -0.78 0.42 -4.82
CA ALA A 42 0.42 -0.32 -4.45
C ALA A 42 1.64 0.61 -4.25
N ALA A 43 1.80 1.60 -5.13
CA ALA A 43 2.85 2.62 -5.02
C ALA A 43 2.69 3.52 -3.79
N SER A 44 1.46 3.88 -3.45
CA SER A 44 1.15 4.76 -2.32
C SER A 44 1.11 4.03 -0.97
N ALA A 45 1.43 2.73 -0.94
CA ALA A 45 1.35 1.86 0.25
C ALA A 45 0.02 1.94 1.02
N THR A 46 -1.08 2.27 0.32
CA THR A 46 -2.40 2.44 0.95
C THR A 46 -3.01 1.10 1.41
N ALA A 47 -3.97 1.18 2.34
CA ALA A 47 -4.59 0.05 3.02
C ALA A 47 -4.91 -1.14 2.08
N GLY A 48 -4.28 -2.28 2.36
CA GLY A 48 -4.43 -3.53 1.62
C GLY A 48 -3.18 -3.99 0.86
N TYR A 49 -2.19 -3.11 0.65
CA TYR A 49 -0.92 -3.46 0.03
C TYR A 49 0.24 -3.25 1.01
N LYS A 50 1.18 -4.21 1.03
CA LYS A 50 2.51 -3.98 1.62
C LYS A 50 3.36 -3.22 0.61
N GLN A 51 4.21 -2.32 1.08
CA GLN A 51 5.14 -1.62 0.21
C GLN A 51 6.07 -2.63 -0.49
N ASN A 52 6.28 -2.42 -1.79
CA ASN A 52 7.19 -3.22 -2.59
C ASN A 52 8.22 -2.29 -3.24
N LEU A 53 9.50 -2.53 -2.96
CA LEU A 53 10.59 -1.68 -3.45
C LEU A 53 10.76 -1.68 -4.98
N PHE A 54 10.30 -2.73 -5.67
CA PHE A 54 10.28 -2.72 -7.14
C PHE A 54 9.22 -1.76 -7.68
N ILE A 55 8.06 -1.65 -7.02
CA ILE A 55 7.01 -0.70 -7.41
C ILE A 55 7.42 0.74 -7.08
N ASP A 56 8.03 0.97 -5.91
CA ASP A 56 8.58 2.29 -5.55
C ASP A 56 9.68 2.73 -6.53
N GLY A 57 10.62 1.83 -6.85
CA GLY A 57 11.66 2.09 -7.83
C GLY A 57 11.10 2.36 -9.23
N PHE A 58 10.05 1.63 -9.64
CA PHE A 58 9.34 1.90 -10.89
C PHE A 58 8.75 3.30 -10.95
N VAL A 59 8.08 3.75 -9.88
CA VAL A 59 7.46 5.09 -9.83
C VAL A 59 8.52 6.19 -9.94
N LYS A 60 9.67 6.02 -9.30
CA LYS A 60 10.79 6.97 -9.41
C LYS A 60 11.41 6.98 -10.81
N TRP A 61 11.54 5.79 -11.41
CA TRP A 61 12.08 5.63 -12.76
C TRP A 61 11.13 6.21 -13.82
N SER A 62 9.84 5.99 -13.67
CA SER A 62 8.81 6.34 -14.66
C SER A 62 8.68 7.85 -14.88
N VAL A 63 8.98 8.68 -13.88
CA VAL A 63 8.96 10.15 -13.97
C VAL A 63 9.91 10.68 -15.06
N ARG A 64 10.98 9.93 -15.39
CA ARG A 64 11.98 10.34 -16.40
C ARG A 64 11.70 9.78 -17.79
N GLN A 65 10.62 9.02 -17.98
CA GLN A 65 10.33 8.27 -19.20
C GLN A 65 9.07 8.80 -19.88
N ALA A 66 9.05 8.77 -21.21
CA ALA A 66 7.90 9.28 -21.98
C ALA A 66 6.69 8.33 -21.91
N THR A 67 6.91 7.02 -22.06
CA THR A 67 5.87 5.98 -22.02
C THR A 67 6.34 4.81 -21.16
N PRO A 68 6.48 5.00 -19.84
CA PRO A 68 7.02 3.97 -18.97
C PRO A 68 6.09 2.76 -18.92
N THR A 69 6.66 1.56 -18.84
CA THR A 69 5.94 0.34 -18.42
C THR A 69 6.74 -0.38 -17.33
N LEU A 70 6.05 -1.14 -16.47
CA LEU A 70 6.74 -1.92 -15.44
C LEU A 70 7.67 -2.96 -16.08
N ASP A 71 7.28 -3.51 -17.24
CA ASP A 71 8.10 -4.41 -18.05
C ASP A 71 9.44 -3.77 -18.44
N GLN A 72 9.43 -2.56 -19.01
CA GLN A 72 10.66 -1.84 -19.38
C GLN A 72 11.57 -1.61 -18.17
N TYR A 73 10.99 -1.22 -17.03
CA TYR A 73 11.73 -1.05 -15.79
C TYR A 73 12.35 -2.36 -15.29
N MET A 74 11.59 -3.45 -15.29
CA MET A 74 12.09 -4.76 -14.86
C MET A 74 13.18 -5.28 -15.81
N ILE A 75 13.07 -5.06 -17.11
CA ILE A 75 14.14 -5.36 -18.09
C ILE A 75 15.39 -4.53 -17.78
N GLN A 76 15.25 -3.25 -17.45
CA GLN A 76 16.40 -2.42 -17.10
C GLN A 76 17.05 -2.84 -15.78
N CYS A 77 16.25 -3.24 -14.79
CA CYS A 77 16.73 -3.67 -13.48
C CYS A 77 17.35 -5.07 -13.52
N LEU A 78 16.70 -6.02 -14.18
CA LEU A 78 17.00 -7.46 -14.07
C LEU A 78 17.49 -8.08 -15.38
N GLY A 79 17.37 -7.41 -16.52
CA GLY A 79 17.69 -7.94 -17.85
C GLY A 79 16.47 -8.51 -18.58
N SER A 80 16.61 -8.79 -19.88
CA SER A 80 15.50 -9.23 -20.76
C SER A 80 14.89 -10.58 -20.36
N ASP A 81 15.68 -11.45 -19.73
CA ASP A 81 15.30 -12.84 -19.48
C ASP A 81 14.59 -13.02 -18.13
N TYR A 82 14.26 -11.93 -17.42
CA TYR A 82 13.71 -11.98 -16.07
C TYR A 82 12.37 -12.73 -16.00
N ARG A 83 11.61 -12.76 -17.10
CA ARG A 83 10.32 -13.47 -17.18
C ARG A 83 10.49 -15.00 -17.19
N THR A 84 11.57 -15.52 -17.77
CA THR A 84 11.84 -16.96 -17.87
C THR A 84 12.76 -17.47 -16.77
N ASN A 85 13.70 -16.65 -16.32
CA ASN A 85 14.70 -17.04 -15.33
C ASN A 85 14.96 -15.92 -14.30
N LEU A 86 13.93 -15.56 -13.54
CA LEU A 86 13.96 -14.47 -12.56
C LEU A 86 15.07 -14.64 -11.51
N GLU A 87 15.29 -15.87 -11.04
CA GLU A 87 16.27 -16.13 -9.99
C GLU A 87 17.70 -15.93 -10.48
N SER A 88 18.05 -16.51 -11.65
CA SER A 88 19.38 -16.36 -12.23
C SER A 88 19.66 -14.92 -12.62
N THR A 89 18.69 -14.24 -13.24
CA THR A 89 18.82 -12.83 -13.62
C THR A 89 19.04 -11.92 -12.42
N LEU A 90 18.26 -12.09 -11.35
CA LEU A 90 18.45 -11.34 -10.11
C LEU A 90 19.82 -11.62 -9.48
N ARG A 91 20.24 -12.89 -9.40
CA ARG A 91 21.56 -13.26 -8.85
C ARG A 91 22.70 -12.68 -9.67
N ASN A 92 22.62 -12.74 -11.00
CA ASN A 92 23.59 -12.13 -11.89
C ASN A 92 23.64 -10.62 -11.68
N LYS A 93 22.50 -9.97 -11.52
CA LYS A 93 22.45 -8.53 -11.27
C LYS A 93 23.08 -8.13 -9.95
N MET A 94 22.83 -8.89 -8.89
CA MET A 94 23.48 -8.68 -7.59
C MET A 94 24.98 -8.83 -7.70
N ARG A 95 25.46 -9.84 -8.44
CA ARG A 95 26.89 -10.06 -8.70
C ARG A 95 27.51 -8.91 -9.50
N GLU A 96 26.83 -8.38 -10.52
CA GLU A 96 27.27 -7.19 -11.28
C GLU A 96 27.48 -5.97 -10.39
N ILE A 97 26.67 -5.81 -9.35
CA ILE A 97 26.76 -4.72 -8.38
C ILE A 97 27.79 -5.05 -7.26
N GLY A 98 28.39 -6.24 -7.28
CA GLY A 98 29.40 -6.67 -6.31
C GLY A 98 28.82 -7.28 -5.02
N ILE A 99 27.54 -7.68 -5.03
CA ILE A 99 26.91 -8.41 -3.94
C ILE A 99 26.96 -9.90 -4.23
N GLU A 100 27.66 -10.65 -3.40
CA GLU A 100 27.74 -12.10 -3.48
C GLU A 100 26.65 -12.75 -2.60
N VAL A 101 25.91 -13.69 -3.18
CA VAL A 101 24.91 -14.50 -2.46
C VAL A 101 25.60 -15.79 -2.01
N THR A 102 25.69 -16.00 -0.71
CA THR A 102 26.38 -17.15 -0.11
C THR A 102 25.41 -17.92 0.77
N ASP A 103 25.30 -19.23 0.52
CA ASP A 103 24.54 -20.12 1.38
C ASP A 103 25.09 -20.13 2.81
N PHE A 104 24.22 -20.39 3.80
CA PHE A 104 24.62 -20.42 5.21
C PHE A 104 25.75 -21.44 5.46
N THR A 105 25.77 -22.55 4.73
CA THR A 105 26.83 -23.56 4.83
C THR A 105 28.15 -23.15 4.18
N GLY A 106 28.13 -22.16 3.29
CA GLY A 106 29.30 -21.67 2.55
C GLY A 106 30.20 -20.72 3.34
N TRP A 107 29.84 -20.37 4.58
CA TRP A 107 30.61 -19.44 5.39
C TRP A 107 31.84 -20.11 6.02
N PRO A 108 33.02 -19.45 6.10
CA PRO A 108 34.28 -20.08 6.52
C PRO A 108 34.28 -20.68 7.94
N PHE A 109 33.44 -20.15 8.83
CA PHE A 109 33.30 -20.60 10.22
C PHE A 109 32.12 -21.56 10.42
N PHE A 110 31.46 -21.98 9.33
CA PHE A 110 30.27 -22.81 9.41
C PHE A 110 30.58 -24.18 10.05
N LYS A 111 29.69 -24.62 10.95
CA LYS A 111 29.70 -25.94 11.57
C LYS A 111 28.27 -26.46 11.67
N GLN A 112 28.10 -27.77 11.71
CA GLN A 112 26.76 -28.39 11.71
C GLN A 112 25.94 -28.00 12.95
N GLU A 113 26.58 -27.74 14.09
CA GLU A 113 25.94 -27.28 15.31
C GLU A 113 25.28 -25.89 15.15
N LEU A 114 25.73 -25.08 14.18
CA LEU A 114 25.15 -23.77 13.91
C LEU A 114 23.72 -23.87 13.35
N TRP A 115 23.31 -25.00 12.76
CA TRP A 115 21.91 -25.21 12.39
C TRP A 115 21.01 -25.25 13.63
N VAL A 116 21.46 -25.94 14.68
CA VAL A 116 20.72 -26.03 15.95
C VAL A 116 20.68 -24.66 16.63
N GLU A 117 21.79 -23.95 16.63
CA GLU A 117 21.87 -22.57 17.14
C GLU A 117 20.92 -21.64 16.38
N ARG A 118 20.91 -21.73 15.05
CA ARG A 118 20.02 -20.93 14.19
C ARG A 118 18.56 -21.18 14.50
N ASP A 119 18.15 -22.44 14.61
CA ASP A 119 16.75 -22.80 14.89
C ASP A 119 16.33 -22.34 16.30
N GLY A 120 17.25 -22.39 17.26
CA GLY A 120 17.07 -21.83 18.60
C GLY A 120 16.86 -20.32 18.56
N LEU A 121 17.76 -19.58 17.91
CA LEU A 121 17.68 -18.13 17.74
C LEU A 121 16.43 -17.71 16.98
N ALA A 122 16.07 -18.39 15.89
CA ALA A 122 14.88 -18.13 15.11
C ALA A 122 13.61 -18.28 15.98
N SER A 123 13.57 -19.28 16.85
CA SER A 123 12.48 -19.49 17.80
C SER A 123 12.37 -18.37 18.84
N GLU A 124 13.49 -17.86 19.34
CA GLU A 124 13.53 -16.72 20.27
C GLU A 124 13.10 -15.42 19.60
N ILE A 125 13.59 -15.16 18.40
CA ILE A 125 13.20 -14.02 17.55
C ILE A 125 11.70 -14.06 17.29
N ALA A 126 11.17 -15.22 16.88
CA ALA A 126 9.75 -15.41 16.63
C ALA A 126 8.90 -15.10 17.87
N LYS A 127 9.31 -15.57 19.06
CA LYS A 127 8.66 -15.24 20.33
C LYS A 127 8.66 -13.73 20.57
N SER A 128 9.81 -13.07 20.48
CA SER A 128 9.91 -11.62 20.71
C SER A 128 9.09 -10.82 19.69
N ARG A 129 9.02 -11.23 18.42
CA ARG A 129 8.23 -10.56 17.38
C ARG A 129 6.73 -10.73 17.60
N LYS A 130 6.29 -11.92 17.99
CA LYS A 130 4.89 -12.19 18.34
C LYS A 130 4.43 -11.32 19.51
N THR A 131 5.25 -11.18 20.56
CA THR A 131 4.95 -10.28 21.69
C THR A 131 4.83 -8.82 21.27
N ARG A 132 5.56 -8.38 20.24
CA ARG A 132 5.51 -7.00 19.73
C ARG A 132 4.50 -6.78 18.60
N GLY A 133 3.84 -7.84 18.13
CA GLY A 133 2.92 -7.77 16.99
C GLY A 133 3.59 -7.53 15.64
N THR A 134 4.89 -7.76 15.50
CA THR A 134 5.68 -7.52 14.26
C THR A 134 6.14 -8.81 13.59
N TYR A 135 5.46 -9.93 13.87
CA TYR A 135 5.78 -11.24 13.31
C TYR A 135 5.17 -11.38 11.91
N THR A 136 5.99 -11.62 10.90
CA THR A 136 5.53 -11.80 9.51
C THR A 136 5.60 -13.26 9.02
N GLY A 137 6.52 -14.07 9.56
CA GLY A 137 6.66 -15.49 9.23
C GLY A 137 7.97 -16.10 9.73
N ASP A 138 8.11 -17.42 9.59
CA ASP A 138 9.30 -18.15 10.02
C ASP A 138 10.52 -17.85 9.13
N SER A 139 10.29 -17.60 7.83
CA SER A 139 11.36 -17.23 6.88
C SER A 139 12.13 -15.99 7.34
N GLN A 140 11.43 -14.95 7.81
CA GLN A 140 12.05 -13.76 8.41
C GLN A 140 12.92 -14.13 9.61
N CYS A 141 12.40 -14.97 10.51
CA CYS A 141 13.09 -15.33 11.75
C CYS A 141 14.35 -16.16 11.46
N ASN A 142 14.31 -17.03 10.44
CA ASN A 142 15.46 -17.82 10.00
C ASN A 142 16.53 -16.92 9.36
N ALA A 143 16.15 -16.01 8.47
CA ALA A 143 17.08 -15.05 7.84
C ALA A 143 17.77 -14.16 8.90
N GLU A 144 17.01 -13.69 9.88
CA GLU A 144 17.52 -12.88 10.99
C GLU A 144 18.47 -13.66 11.90
N ALA A 145 18.17 -14.94 12.17
CA ALA A 145 19.04 -15.82 12.94
C ALA A 145 20.38 -16.09 12.23
N GLU A 146 20.35 -16.34 10.91
CA GLU A 146 21.57 -16.49 10.11
C GLU A 146 22.43 -15.23 10.16
N ALA A 147 21.82 -14.05 10.00
CA ALA A 147 22.53 -12.78 10.07
C ALA A 147 23.23 -12.57 11.43
N ILE A 148 22.56 -12.92 12.54
CA ILE A 148 23.14 -12.86 13.89
C ILE A 148 24.36 -13.78 14.00
N ILE A 149 24.23 -15.05 13.62
CA ILE A 149 25.31 -16.03 13.70
C ILE A 149 26.51 -15.59 12.86
N ILE A 150 26.25 -15.08 11.66
CA ILE A 150 27.28 -14.58 10.76
C ILE A 150 28.03 -13.39 11.37
N CYS A 151 27.32 -12.42 11.95
CA CYS A 151 27.94 -11.25 12.56
C CYS A 151 28.67 -11.54 13.87
N ASP A 152 28.17 -12.49 14.67
CA ASP A 152 28.82 -12.84 15.93
C ASP A 152 30.08 -13.67 15.69
N ASN A 153 30.11 -14.54 14.67
CA ASN A 153 31.26 -15.39 14.36
C ASN A 153 32.25 -14.75 13.37
N GLY A 154 31.79 -13.82 12.53
CA GLY A 154 32.60 -13.06 11.59
C GLY A 154 33.04 -11.68 12.10
N ASN A 155 33.85 -11.01 11.29
CA ASN A 155 34.08 -9.56 11.38
C ASN A 155 33.19 -8.85 10.35
N THR A 156 31.89 -9.09 10.44
CA THR A 156 30.89 -8.58 9.50
C THR A 156 29.91 -7.67 10.23
N VAL A 157 29.30 -6.78 9.46
CA VAL A 157 28.26 -5.86 9.93
C VAL A 157 27.02 -6.11 9.08
N PHE A 158 25.88 -6.25 9.73
CA PHE A 158 24.60 -6.40 9.05
C PHE A 158 24.00 -5.03 8.76
N VAL A 159 23.76 -4.73 7.49
CA VAL A 159 23.08 -3.47 7.12
C VAL A 159 21.57 -3.70 7.16
N SER A 160 20.90 -3.07 8.11
CA SER A 160 19.46 -3.19 8.31
C SER A 160 18.86 -1.90 8.83
N GLN A 161 17.63 -1.61 8.41
CA GLN A 161 16.87 -0.46 8.91
C GLN A 161 16.48 -0.62 10.39
N SER A 162 16.51 -1.84 10.92
CA SER A 162 16.18 -2.15 12.31
C SER A 162 17.41 -2.50 13.14
N SER A 163 17.48 -1.92 14.34
CA SER A 163 18.46 -2.32 15.36
C SER A 163 17.97 -3.48 16.24
N PHE A 164 16.85 -4.11 15.89
CA PHE A 164 16.22 -5.18 16.67
C PHE A 164 17.17 -6.34 16.98
N LEU A 165 17.98 -6.75 15.99
CA LEU A 165 18.90 -7.89 16.12
C LEU A 165 20.03 -7.67 17.11
N ASN A 166 20.39 -6.41 17.40
CA ASN A 166 21.44 -6.10 18.38
C ASN A 166 21.11 -6.62 19.80
N ARG A 167 19.84 -6.94 20.08
CA ARG A 167 19.41 -7.50 21.39
C ARG A 167 19.71 -8.99 21.54
N PHE A 168 19.99 -9.68 20.44
CA PHE A 168 20.24 -11.12 20.41
C PHE A 168 21.72 -11.45 20.18
N SER A 169 22.59 -10.44 20.06
CA SER A 169 24.04 -10.67 19.97
C SER A 169 24.57 -11.22 21.30
N VAL A 170 25.19 -12.40 21.25
CA VAL A 170 25.79 -13.04 22.43
C VAL A 170 27.05 -12.30 22.85
N LYS A 171 27.76 -11.68 21.89
CA LYS A 171 29.05 -11.00 22.12
C LYS A 171 28.93 -9.52 22.47
N ASN A 172 27.71 -9.01 22.73
CA ASN A 172 27.43 -7.58 22.94
C ASN A 172 27.99 -6.68 21.82
N LYS A 173 28.17 -7.22 20.62
CA LYS A 173 28.65 -6.46 19.46
C LYS A 173 27.46 -5.74 18.83
N ARG A 174 27.66 -4.47 18.44
CA ARG A 174 26.68 -3.75 17.60
C ARG A 174 26.80 -4.26 16.16
N MET A 175 26.08 -5.35 15.88
CA MET A 175 26.10 -6.01 14.57
C MET A 175 25.29 -5.27 13.51
N ALA A 176 24.14 -4.70 13.87
CA ALA A 176 23.21 -4.10 12.92
C ALA A 176 23.49 -2.59 12.79
N TRP A 177 23.86 -2.17 11.58
CA TRP A 177 24.07 -0.78 11.22
C TRP A 177 22.95 -0.32 10.29
N LYS A 178 22.48 0.91 10.51
CA LYS A 178 21.53 1.53 9.60
C LYS A 178 22.20 1.91 8.29
N PRO A 179 21.49 1.88 7.14
CA PRO A 179 22.04 2.33 5.86
C PRO A 179 22.68 3.72 5.94
N ALA A 180 22.05 4.68 6.60
CA ALA A 180 22.59 6.04 6.75
C ALA A 180 23.90 6.06 7.56
N ALA A 181 24.00 5.24 8.62
CA ALA A 181 25.21 5.13 9.42
C ALA A 181 26.35 4.47 8.63
N MET A 182 26.03 3.44 7.84
CA MET A 182 27.00 2.79 6.94
C MET A 182 27.49 3.77 5.87
N TYR A 183 26.58 4.51 5.23
CA TYR A 183 26.94 5.53 4.25
C TYR A 183 27.88 6.58 4.84
N GLN A 184 27.54 7.15 6.00
CA GLN A 184 28.39 8.12 6.70
C GLN A 184 29.75 7.54 7.08
N PHE A 185 29.81 6.27 7.48
CA PHE A 185 31.08 5.61 7.77
C PHE A 185 31.92 5.48 6.50
N LEU A 186 31.34 5.03 5.39
CA LEU A 186 32.06 4.85 4.12
C LEU A 186 32.59 6.18 3.56
N THR A 187 31.85 7.28 3.73
CA THR A 187 32.31 8.60 3.25
C THR A 187 33.52 9.13 4.01
N LEU A 188 33.80 8.65 5.24
CA LEU A 188 35.04 8.98 5.95
C LEU A 188 36.30 8.39 5.29
N PHE A 189 36.14 7.31 4.51
CA PHE A 189 37.25 6.60 3.86
C PHE A 189 37.25 6.77 2.34
N SER A 190 36.20 7.38 1.77
CA SER A 190 36.07 7.58 0.33
C SER A 190 36.72 8.89 -0.10
N SER A 191 37.42 8.86 -1.23
CA SER A 191 37.86 10.06 -1.96
C SER A 191 36.76 10.62 -2.87
N VAL A 192 35.68 9.87 -3.08
CA VAL A 192 34.52 10.30 -3.87
C VAL A 192 33.67 11.25 -3.01
N PRO A 193 33.30 12.44 -3.52
CA PRO A 193 32.47 13.37 -2.78
C PRO A 193 31.14 12.71 -2.40
N ALA A 194 30.69 12.97 -1.18
CA ALA A 194 29.43 12.45 -0.68
C ALA A 194 28.26 12.99 -1.51
N ASP A 195 27.50 12.08 -2.12
CA ASP A 195 26.22 12.37 -2.75
C ASP A 195 25.13 12.50 -1.68
N ILE A 196 24.59 13.71 -1.54
CA ILE A 196 23.52 14.04 -0.58
C ILE A 196 22.24 13.26 -0.90
N ASP A 197 21.97 12.98 -2.16
CA ASP A 197 20.74 12.30 -2.58
C ASP A 197 20.72 10.86 -2.05
N ILE A 198 21.87 10.18 -2.06
CA ILE A 198 22.01 8.83 -1.51
C ILE A 198 21.77 8.83 0.01
N LEU A 199 22.33 9.82 0.72
CA LEU A 199 22.11 9.94 2.17
C LEU A 199 20.62 10.20 2.48
N CYS A 200 19.98 11.11 1.74
CA CYS A 200 18.55 11.37 1.85
C CYS A 200 17.74 10.10 1.57
N GLN A 201 18.10 9.30 0.57
CA GLN A 201 17.46 8.03 0.28
C GLN A 201 17.62 7.02 1.43
N CYS A 202 18.82 6.89 2.01
CA CYS A 202 19.06 6.05 3.18
C CYS A 202 18.23 6.50 4.39
N MET A 203 18.11 7.80 4.63
CA MET A 203 17.32 8.35 5.73
C MET A 203 15.82 8.14 5.52
N SER A 204 15.33 8.32 4.29
CA SER A 204 13.91 8.08 3.96
C SER A 204 13.50 6.64 4.24
N GLN A 205 14.38 5.69 3.97
CA GLN A 205 14.19 4.28 4.33
C GLN A 205 14.16 4.05 5.85
N ASP A 206 14.99 4.75 6.61
CA ASP A 206 15.00 4.65 8.08
C ASP A 206 13.71 5.19 8.72
N PHE A 207 13.16 6.29 8.16
CA PHE A 207 11.86 6.82 8.59
C PHE A 207 10.74 5.82 8.30
N LEU A 208 10.80 5.14 7.15
CA LEU A 208 9.85 4.11 6.79
C LEU A 208 9.86 2.93 7.76
N ALA A 209 11.04 2.43 8.14
CA ALA A 209 11.15 1.42 9.18
C ALA A 209 10.66 1.88 10.56
N GLY A 210 10.67 3.20 10.80
CA GLY A 210 10.06 3.84 11.97
C GLY A 210 8.53 3.94 11.92
N GLY A 211 7.89 3.54 10.82
CA GLY A 211 6.44 3.64 10.60
C GLY A 211 5.99 4.98 10.00
N PHE A 212 6.91 5.77 9.44
CA PHE A 212 6.58 7.00 8.72
C PHE A 212 6.63 6.77 7.21
N ASP A 213 5.49 6.92 6.53
CA ASP A 213 5.47 6.91 5.08
C ASP A 213 5.97 8.25 4.55
N ILE A 214 7.21 8.27 4.03
CA ILE A 214 7.74 9.41 3.30
C ILE A 214 7.43 9.19 1.82
N VAL A 215 6.41 9.91 1.37
CA VAL A 215 6.01 9.93 -0.03
C VAL A 215 6.56 11.21 -0.66
N ASP A 216 7.28 11.05 -1.77
CA ASP A 216 7.60 12.20 -2.61
C ASP A 216 6.33 12.60 -3.39
N SER A 217 5.56 13.52 -2.79
CA SER A 217 4.34 14.05 -3.40
C SER A 217 4.62 14.59 -4.81
N GLN A 218 5.78 15.19 -5.06
CA GLN A 218 6.08 15.73 -6.39
C GLN A 218 6.27 14.62 -7.42
N ALA A 219 6.97 13.54 -7.06
CA ALA A 219 7.12 12.39 -7.94
C ALA A 219 5.77 11.72 -8.23
N ILE A 220 4.91 11.56 -7.21
CA ILE A 220 3.58 10.99 -7.40
C ILE A 220 2.69 11.90 -8.24
N VAL A 221 2.71 13.21 -8.01
CA VAL A 221 1.96 14.19 -8.81
C VAL A 221 2.42 14.16 -10.26
N ASN A 222 3.73 14.12 -10.50
CA ASN A 222 4.28 14.03 -11.85
C ASN A 222 3.87 12.73 -12.54
N PHE A 223 3.98 11.60 -11.84
CA PHE A 223 3.56 10.29 -12.34
C PHE A 223 2.05 10.22 -12.60
N SER A 224 1.23 10.81 -11.73
CA SER A 224 -0.24 10.81 -11.83
C SER A 224 -0.80 11.91 -12.72
N SER A 225 -0.01 12.87 -13.17
CA SER A 225 -0.46 14.05 -13.95
C SER A 225 -1.34 13.68 -15.14
N GLY A 226 -0.95 12.67 -15.92
CA GLY A 226 -1.73 12.15 -17.05
C GLY A 226 -3.06 11.53 -16.61
N SER A 227 -3.06 10.77 -15.51
CA SER A 227 -4.28 10.20 -14.94
C SER A 227 -5.21 11.26 -14.34
N ILE A 228 -4.66 12.31 -13.74
CA ILE A 228 -5.44 13.45 -13.22
C ILE A 228 -6.17 14.15 -14.37
N HIS A 229 -5.48 14.39 -15.49
CA HIS A 229 -6.09 14.98 -16.68
C HIS A 229 -7.18 14.08 -17.25
N GLN A 230 -6.92 12.78 -17.34
CA GLN A 230 -7.90 11.80 -17.79
C GLN A 230 -9.13 11.77 -16.88
N SER A 231 -8.96 11.80 -15.56
CA SER A 231 -10.06 11.84 -14.59
C SER A 231 -10.90 13.10 -14.73
N ARG A 232 -10.29 14.26 -14.93
CA ARG A 232 -11.02 15.51 -15.18
C ARG A 232 -11.82 15.43 -16.47
N MET A 233 -11.20 14.95 -17.55
CA MET A 233 -11.88 14.75 -18.83
C MET A 233 -13.06 13.77 -18.73
N ASN A 234 -12.94 12.71 -17.92
CA ASN A 234 -14.01 11.74 -17.73
C ASN A 234 -15.19 12.35 -16.97
N ILE A 235 -14.94 13.12 -15.91
CA ILE A 235 -15.99 13.85 -15.18
C ILE A 235 -16.70 14.81 -16.13
N GLU A 236 -15.95 15.54 -16.95
CA GLU A 236 -16.52 16.51 -17.89
C GLU A 236 -17.33 15.84 -19.00
N LYS A 237 -16.86 14.72 -19.55
CA LYS A 237 -17.59 13.91 -20.53
C LYS A 237 -18.89 13.33 -19.97
N GLU A 238 -18.88 12.87 -18.72
CA GLU A 238 -20.05 12.25 -18.08
C GLU A 238 -20.96 13.26 -17.36
N ARG A 239 -20.57 14.54 -17.33
CA ARG A 239 -21.26 15.62 -16.61
C ARG A 239 -22.76 15.67 -16.91
N GLU A 240 -23.14 15.63 -18.18
CA GLU A 240 -24.54 15.67 -18.58
C GLU A 240 -25.36 14.48 -18.05
N SER A 241 -24.75 13.29 -18.01
CA SER A 241 -25.35 12.09 -17.43
C SER A 241 -25.54 12.25 -15.93
N TYR A 242 -24.53 12.79 -15.24
CA TYR A 242 -24.58 12.99 -13.80
C TYR A 242 -25.60 14.05 -13.39
N VAL A 243 -25.72 15.14 -14.16
CA VAL A 243 -26.73 16.19 -13.92
C VAL A 243 -28.15 15.63 -14.02
N LYS A 244 -28.41 14.69 -14.95
CA LYS A 244 -29.73 14.03 -15.06
C LYS A 244 -30.10 13.22 -13.81
N VAL A 245 -29.12 12.62 -13.12
CA VAL A 245 -29.37 11.78 -11.95
C VAL A 245 -29.39 12.59 -10.65
N LEU A 246 -28.42 13.48 -10.45
CA LEU A 246 -28.17 14.16 -9.17
C LEU A 246 -28.66 15.61 -9.12
N GLY A 247 -28.90 16.24 -10.27
CA GLY A 247 -29.17 17.66 -10.39
C GLY A 247 -27.90 18.52 -10.42
N GLU A 248 -28.00 19.69 -11.05
CA GLU A 248 -26.86 20.53 -11.39
C GLU A 248 -26.10 21.09 -10.18
N GLN A 249 -26.82 21.53 -9.14
CA GLN A 249 -26.21 22.06 -7.91
C GLN A 249 -25.31 21.02 -7.24
N ARG A 250 -25.76 19.75 -7.19
CA ARG A 250 -25.01 18.70 -6.51
C ARG A 250 -23.77 18.26 -7.30
N VAL A 251 -23.84 18.28 -8.62
CA VAL A 251 -22.68 18.01 -9.48
C VAL A 251 -21.64 19.11 -9.32
N GLN A 252 -22.03 20.38 -9.33
CA GLN A 252 -21.11 21.50 -9.11
C GLN A 252 -20.41 21.45 -7.74
N GLU A 253 -21.12 21.06 -6.68
CA GLU A 253 -20.51 20.85 -5.37
C GLU A 253 -19.43 19.76 -5.38
N LEU A 254 -19.67 18.66 -6.10
CA LEU A 254 -18.75 17.54 -6.21
C LEU A 254 -17.56 17.87 -7.12
N GLU A 255 -17.76 18.62 -8.20
CA GLU A 255 -16.67 19.18 -9.01
C GLU A 255 -15.79 20.12 -8.18
N GLY A 256 -16.40 20.99 -7.36
CA GLY A 256 -15.65 21.84 -6.43
C GLY A 256 -14.91 21.07 -5.33
N GLN A 257 -15.35 19.85 -4.99
CA GLN A 257 -14.61 18.96 -4.10
C GLN A 257 -13.45 18.26 -4.81
N PHE A 258 -13.61 17.90 -6.09
CA PHE A 258 -12.51 17.37 -6.91
C PHE A 258 -11.34 18.34 -6.97
N ASP A 259 -11.59 19.63 -7.19
CA ASP A 259 -10.53 20.64 -7.24
C ASP A 259 -9.83 20.85 -5.89
N LYS A 260 -10.53 20.62 -4.78
CA LYS A 260 -9.99 20.70 -3.41
C LYS A 260 -9.30 19.41 -2.94
N THR A 261 -9.49 18.31 -3.65
CA THR A 261 -8.88 17.02 -3.32
C THR A 261 -7.39 17.08 -3.66
N PRO A 262 -6.48 16.59 -2.81
CA PRO A 262 -5.06 16.52 -3.15
C PRO A 262 -4.83 15.78 -4.45
N ASP A 263 -3.83 16.21 -5.23
CA ASP A 263 -3.59 15.72 -6.58
C ASP A 263 -3.39 14.20 -6.62
N GLU A 264 -2.77 13.60 -5.60
CA GLU A 264 -2.54 12.16 -5.54
C GLU A 264 -3.85 11.35 -5.50
N TYR A 265 -4.94 11.95 -4.99
CA TYR A 265 -6.24 11.28 -4.84
C TYR A 265 -7.23 11.57 -5.96
N LYS A 266 -6.96 12.57 -6.81
CA LYS A 266 -7.83 12.95 -7.93
C LYS A 266 -8.14 11.79 -8.89
N PRO A 267 -7.18 10.90 -9.24
CA PRO A 267 -7.48 9.74 -10.08
C PRO A 267 -8.57 8.84 -9.49
N PHE A 268 -8.58 8.68 -8.16
CA PHE A 268 -9.56 7.84 -7.46
C PHE A 268 -10.92 8.53 -7.33
N TYR A 269 -10.94 9.85 -7.22
CA TYR A 269 -12.17 10.63 -7.03
C TYR A 269 -13.16 10.42 -8.18
N SER A 270 -12.71 10.41 -9.44
CA SER A 270 -13.61 10.21 -10.58
C SER A 270 -14.31 8.84 -10.54
N MET A 271 -13.60 7.79 -10.13
CA MET A 271 -14.20 6.46 -9.95
C MET A 271 -15.19 6.43 -8.79
N GLN A 272 -14.85 7.04 -7.65
CA GLN A 272 -15.77 7.13 -6.51
C GLN A 272 -17.03 7.92 -6.86
N PHE A 273 -16.88 8.98 -7.66
CA PHE A 273 -17.99 9.79 -8.11
C PHE A 273 -18.92 9.00 -9.04
N ALA A 274 -18.38 8.26 -10.01
CA ALA A 274 -19.17 7.38 -10.88
C ALA A 274 -19.95 6.33 -10.05
N VAL A 275 -19.30 5.69 -9.07
CA VAL A 275 -19.97 4.73 -8.18
C VAL A 275 -21.07 5.38 -7.36
N TYR A 276 -20.86 6.61 -6.87
CA TYR A 276 -21.87 7.36 -6.13
C TYR A 276 -23.11 7.64 -7.01
N VAL A 277 -22.91 8.06 -8.26
CA VAL A 277 -24.00 8.30 -9.22
C VAL A 277 -24.79 7.02 -9.49
N ILE A 278 -24.10 5.90 -9.75
CA ILE A 278 -24.73 4.59 -10.00
C ILE A 278 -25.61 4.18 -8.81
N ASN A 279 -25.10 4.32 -7.58
CA ASN A 279 -25.84 3.98 -6.37
C ASN A 279 -27.10 4.85 -6.20
N GLU A 280 -27.03 6.14 -6.52
CA GLU A 280 -28.19 7.02 -6.40
C GLU A 280 -29.22 6.75 -7.50
N GLN A 281 -28.77 6.46 -8.72
CA GLN A 281 -29.65 6.01 -9.80
C GLN A 281 -30.38 4.72 -9.42
N GLN A 282 -29.68 3.75 -8.85
CA GLN A 282 -30.28 2.49 -8.39
C GLN A 282 -31.34 2.74 -7.30
N ARG A 283 -31.06 3.65 -6.35
CA ARG A 283 -32.06 4.06 -5.34
C ARG A 283 -33.29 4.74 -5.95
N GLN A 284 -33.12 5.55 -6.99
CA GLN A 284 -34.25 6.16 -7.70
C GLN A 284 -35.09 5.11 -8.44
N LEU A 285 -34.44 4.16 -9.12
CA LEU A 285 -35.11 3.05 -9.79
C LEU A 285 -35.88 2.17 -8.80
N GLU A 286 -35.29 1.84 -7.65
CA GLU A 286 -35.97 1.07 -6.61
C GLU A 286 -37.20 1.82 -6.06
N LYS A 287 -37.10 3.14 -5.85
CA LYS A 287 -38.24 3.97 -5.43
C LYS A 287 -39.34 3.99 -6.50
N ALA A 288 -38.96 4.16 -7.77
CA ALA A 288 -39.90 4.14 -8.89
C ALA A 288 -40.59 2.78 -9.04
N GLN A 289 -39.84 1.67 -8.93
CA GLN A 289 -40.38 0.31 -8.96
C GLN A 289 -41.34 0.06 -7.79
N LYS A 290 -40.97 0.45 -6.56
CA LYS A 290 -41.87 0.36 -5.40
C LYS A 290 -43.13 1.21 -5.60
N GLY A 291 -43.00 2.39 -6.20
CA GLY A 291 -44.12 3.26 -6.57
C GLY A 291 -45.04 2.62 -7.62
N LEU A 292 -44.48 2.03 -8.67
CA LEU A 292 -45.22 1.30 -9.71
C LEU A 292 -45.92 0.07 -9.13
N GLN A 293 -45.25 -0.74 -8.32
CA GLN A 293 -45.86 -1.89 -7.63
C GLN A 293 -46.98 -1.46 -6.68
N ALA A 294 -46.84 -0.32 -6.01
CA ALA A 294 -47.92 0.23 -5.19
C ALA A 294 -49.07 0.71 -6.07
N ALA A 295 -48.80 1.38 -7.18
CA ALA A 295 -49.81 1.87 -8.11
C ALA A 295 -50.59 0.74 -8.81
N THR A 296 -49.91 -0.31 -9.27
CA THR A 296 -50.54 -1.49 -9.88
C THR A 296 -51.37 -2.25 -8.85
N LYS A 297 -50.87 -2.43 -7.62
CA LYS A 297 -51.69 -2.95 -6.51
C LYS A 297 -52.93 -2.09 -6.26
N THR A 298 -52.81 -0.76 -6.38
CA THR A 298 -53.95 0.14 -6.16
C THR A 298 -54.97 0.11 -7.31
N GLN A 299 -54.52 -0.15 -8.54
CA GLN A 299 -55.38 -0.32 -9.72
C GLN A 299 -56.06 -1.69 -9.79
N ALA A 300 -55.43 -2.73 -9.25
CA ALA A 300 -55.99 -4.09 -9.17
C ALA A 300 -57.07 -4.26 -8.08
N LEU A 301 -57.28 -3.26 -7.21
CA LEU A 301 -58.28 -3.30 -6.15
C LEU A 301 -59.66 -2.90 -6.69
N THR A 302 -60.66 -3.70 -6.33
CA THR A 302 -62.08 -3.42 -6.61
C THR A 302 -62.52 -2.14 -5.89
N ALA A 303 -63.55 -1.43 -6.36
CA ALA A 303 -63.96 -0.12 -5.80
C ALA A 303 -64.20 -0.13 -4.26
N LYS A 304 -64.69 -1.25 -3.71
CA LYS A 304 -64.86 -1.45 -2.26
C LYS A 304 -63.52 -1.60 -1.53
N GLU A 305 -62.60 -2.38 -2.07
CA GLU A 305 -61.26 -2.61 -1.49
C GLU A 305 -60.41 -1.34 -1.54
N ARG A 306 -60.62 -0.49 -2.55
CA ARG A 306 -59.97 0.82 -2.67
C ARG A 306 -60.42 1.80 -1.57
N GLN A 307 -61.71 1.82 -1.24
CA GLN A 307 -62.22 2.61 -0.10
C GLN A 307 -61.71 2.08 1.24
N GLU A 308 -61.64 0.76 1.42
CA GLU A 308 -61.12 0.16 2.64
C GLU A 308 -59.61 0.43 2.82
N TYR A 309 -58.84 0.35 1.72
CA TYR A 309 -57.43 0.71 1.70
C TYR A 309 -57.18 2.17 2.07
N LEU A 310 -57.97 3.11 1.53
CA LEU A 310 -57.90 4.53 1.88
C LEU A 310 -58.27 4.78 3.35
N ARG A 311 -59.26 4.05 3.88
CA ARG A 311 -59.62 4.13 5.30
C ARG A 311 -58.52 3.60 6.21
N LEU A 312 -57.85 2.52 5.82
CA LEU A 312 -56.74 1.91 6.58
C LEU A 312 -55.48 2.77 6.54
N THR A 313 -55.13 3.34 5.38
CA THR A 313 -53.99 4.27 5.24
C THR A 313 -54.19 5.53 6.05
N ALA A 314 -55.38 6.15 5.99
CA ALA A 314 -55.72 7.30 6.84
C ALA A 314 -55.59 7.00 8.34
N ARG A 315 -56.04 5.82 8.78
CA ARG A 315 -55.90 5.38 10.18
C ARG A 315 -54.44 5.16 10.59
N ARG A 316 -53.60 4.69 9.66
CA ARG A 316 -52.16 4.47 9.86
C ARG A 316 -51.41 5.80 9.96
N ASP A 317 -51.70 6.74 9.07
CA ASP A 317 -51.10 8.06 9.06
C ASP A 317 -51.49 8.87 10.31
N GLU A 318 -52.73 8.73 10.77
CA GLU A 318 -53.17 9.35 12.02
C GLU A 318 -52.42 8.78 13.23
N LYS A 319 -52.16 7.47 13.28
CA LYS A 319 -51.32 6.84 14.32
C LYS A 319 -49.88 7.36 14.27
N ILE A 320 -49.27 7.43 13.09
CA ILE A 320 -47.90 7.95 12.91
C ILE A 320 -47.82 9.42 13.34
N ARG A 321 -48.81 10.24 12.98
CA ARG A 321 -48.88 11.65 13.38
C ARG A 321 -49.03 11.82 14.89
N LYS A 322 -49.83 10.97 15.55
CA LYS A 322 -49.96 10.93 17.02
C LYS A 322 -48.65 10.50 17.69
N GLN A 323 -47.94 9.50 17.15
CA GLN A 323 -46.63 9.07 17.66
C GLN A 323 -45.56 10.16 17.51
N ARG A 324 -45.46 10.82 16.34
CA ARG A 324 -44.54 11.95 16.13
C ARG A 324 -44.83 13.12 17.07
N LYS A 325 -46.11 13.43 17.34
CA LYS A 325 -46.49 14.44 18.34
C LYS A 325 -46.07 14.04 19.76
N LYS A 326 -46.21 12.77 20.15
CA LYS A 326 -45.74 12.26 21.44
C LYS A 326 -44.21 12.34 21.55
N GLN A 327 -43.46 11.92 20.53
CA GLN A 327 -42.00 12.03 20.48
C GLN A 327 -41.53 13.48 20.62
N ARG A 328 -42.10 14.42 19.86
CA ARG A 328 -41.77 15.85 19.98
C ARG A 328 -42.08 16.42 21.37
N LYS A 329 -43.16 15.98 22.02
CA LYS A 329 -43.47 16.34 23.42
C LYS A 329 -42.44 15.79 24.40
N ILE A 330 -41.99 14.54 24.22
CA ILE A 330 -40.96 13.93 25.06
C ILE A 330 -39.61 14.66 24.87
N GLU A 331 -39.20 14.91 23.64
CA GLU A 331 -37.96 15.64 23.32
C GLU A 331 -37.96 17.07 23.87
N SER A 332 -39.08 17.79 23.78
CA SER A 332 -39.20 19.14 24.35
C SER A 332 -39.20 19.14 25.89
N GLN A 333 -39.78 18.14 26.55
CA GLN A 333 -39.72 17.99 28.01
C GLN A 333 -38.31 17.64 28.50
N ILE A 334 -37.58 16.79 27.77
CA ILE A 334 -36.18 16.48 28.07
C ILE A 334 -35.29 17.73 27.91
N LYS A 335 -35.49 18.53 26.86
CA LYS A 335 -34.78 19.82 26.69
C LYS A 335 -35.10 20.84 27.79
N LYS A 336 -36.34 20.87 28.30
CA LYS A 336 -36.74 21.75 29.41
C LYS A 336 -36.23 21.32 30.78
N ARG A 337 -35.92 20.03 30.99
CA ARG A 337 -35.30 19.51 32.23
C ARG A 337 -33.77 19.67 32.28
N LYS A 338 -33.13 19.95 31.14
CA LYS A 338 -31.68 20.19 31.02
C LYS A 338 -31.30 21.67 31.04
N ARG A 339 -32.29 22.57 31.04
CA ARG A 339 -32.14 23.98 31.42
C ARG A 339 -32.65 24.13 32.85
#